data_AF-Q8TA57-F1
#
_entry.id   AF-Q8TA57-F1
#
_cell.length_a   1.000
_cell.length_b   1.000
_cell.length_c   1.000
_cell.angle_alpha   90.00
_cell.angle_beta   90.00
_cell.angle_gamma   90.00
#
_symmetry.space_group_name_H-M   'P 1'
#
loop_
_entity.id
_entity.type
_entity.pdbx_description
1 polymer ?
#
loop_
_entity_poly.entity_id
_entity_poly.type
_entity_poly.pdbx_seq_one_letter_code
_entity_poly.pdbx_strand_id
1 'polypeptide(L)'
;DSSLVTCPIALAKRLDPMGQYIKQYVPELANVPKEYIHEPWRMPMNIQEDSDCVIGIHYPERLIDLNVACKRNTIAMRTLR
;
A
#
# COMPACT_ATOMS: atom_id res chain seq x y z
N ASP A 1 -6.41 0.98 19.75
CA ASP A 1 -6.42 1.40 18.35
C ASP A 1 -5.91 0.23 17.49
N SER A 2 -6.79 -0.48 16.76
CA SER A 2 -6.41 -1.73 16.04
C SER A 2 -5.55 -1.49 14.80
N SER A 3 -5.44 -0.22 14.39
CA SER A 3 -4.71 0.25 13.21
C SER A 3 -3.22 -0.12 13.20
N LEU A 4 -2.60 -0.26 14.38
CA LEU A 4 -1.18 -0.63 14.53
C LEU A 4 -0.88 -2.06 14.06
N VAL A 5 -1.87 -2.96 14.06
CA VAL A 5 -1.71 -4.36 13.64
C VAL A 5 -2.31 -4.59 12.25
N THR A 6 -3.37 -3.87 11.90
CA THR A 6 -4.09 -4.07 10.62
C THR A 6 -3.54 -3.26 9.45
N CYS A 7 -2.63 -2.30 9.69
CA CYS A 7 -2.09 -1.46 8.63
C CYS A 7 -0.92 -2.12 7.89
N PRO A 8 -1.09 -2.58 6.63
CA PRO A 8 -0.02 -3.20 5.87
C PRO A 8 1.09 -2.21 5.52
N ILE A 9 0.77 -0.91 5.36
CA ILE A 9 1.74 0.13 5.02
C ILE A 9 2.73 0.33 6.16
N ALA A 10 2.24 0.46 7.40
CA ALA A 10 3.08 0.64 8.57
C ALA A 10 3.95 -0.61 8.81
N LEU A 11 3.37 -1.80 8.63
CA LEU A 11 4.10 -3.06 8.73
C LEU A 11 5.21 -3.17 7.67
N ALA A 12 4.90 -2.85 6.42
CA ALA A 12 5.84 -2.90 5.31
C ALA A 12 7.01 -1.91 5.51
N LYS A 13 6.73 -0.67 5.94
CA LYS A 13 7.78 0.31 6.26
C LYS A 13 8.70 -0.16 7.40
N ARG A 14 8.18 -0.94 8.35
CA ARG A 14 8.96 -1.48 9.48
C ARG A 14 9.79 -2.69 9.06
N LEU A 15 9.23 -3.60 8.28
CA LEU A 15 9.89 -4.85 7.87
C LEU A 15 10.84 -4.67 6.69
N ASP A 16 10.49 -3.78 5.76
CA ASP A 16 11.26 -3.49 4.55
C ASP A 16 11.39 -1.98 4.33
N PRO A 17 12.24 -1.29 5.11
CA PRO A 17 12.39 0.17 5.00
C PRO A 17 12.89 0.65 3.63
N MET A 18 13.59 -0.20 2.88
CA MET A 18 14.14 0.12 1.56
C MET A 18 13.26 -0.33 0.40
N GLY A 19 12.21 -1.10 0.67
CA GLY A 19 11.37 -1.67 -0.38
C GLY A 19 12.05 -2.79 -1.18
N GLN A 20 13.16 -3.36 -0.70
CA GLN A 20 13.91 -4.39 -1.45
C GLN A 20 13.11 -5.66 -1.62
N TYR A 21 12.40 -6.08 -0.58
CA TYR A 21 11.52 -7.24 -0.64
C TYR A 21 10.37 -6.96 -1.61
N ILE A 22 9.73 -5.79 -1.51
CA ILE A 22 8.64 -5.42 -2.42
C ILE A 22 9.11 -5.43 -3.88
N LYS A 23 10.26 -4.82 -4.18
CA LYS A 23 10.82 -4.78 -5.54
C LYS A 23 11.20 -6.15 -6.09
N GLN A 24 11.62 -7.08 -5.21
CA GLN A 24 11.98 -8.43 -5.61
C GLN A 24 10.75 -9.27 -6.00
N TYR A 25 9.66 -9.17 -5.23
CA TYR A 25 8.47 -10.01 -5.42
C TYR A 25 7.36 -9.33 -6.25
N VAL A 26 7.43 -8.01 -6.42
CA VAL A 26 6.50 -7.19 -7.21
C VAL A 26 7.33 -6.40 -8.22
N PRO A 27 7.76 -7.04 -9.33
CA PRO A 27 8.73 -6.47 -10.27
C PRO A 27 8.22 -5.21 -10.98
N GLU A 28 6.91 -5.04 -11.12
CA GLU A 28 6.29 -3.81 -11.64
C GLU A 28 6.54 -2.57 -10.77
N LEU A 29 6.99 -2.76 -9.53
CA LEU A 29 7.39 -1.68 -8.62
C LEU A 29 8.91 -1.50 -8.52
N ALA A 30 9.71 -2.24 -9.30
CA ALA A 30 11.17 -2.24 -9.18
C ALA A 30 11.80 -0.84 -9.35
N ASN A 31 11.28 -0.05 -10.30
CA ASN A 31 11.75 1.28 -10.64
C ASN A 31 11.15 2.39 -9.75
N VAL A 32 10.18 2.05 -8.90
CA VAL A 32 9.51 3.03 -8.03
C VAL A 32 10.50 3.59 -7.00
N PRO A 33 10.54 4.92 -6.79
CA PRO A 33 11.38 5.52 -5.76
C PRO A 33 11.02 5.02 -4.36
N LYS A 34 12.01 4.94 -3.47
CA LYS A 34 11.83 4.49 -2.08
C LYS A 34 10.73 5.26 -1.34
N GLU A 35 10.54 6.54 -1.65
CA GLU A 35 9.51 7.37 -1.00
C GLU A 35 8.09 6.88 -1.28
N TYR A 36 7.87 6.21 -2.41
CA TYR A 36 6.57 5.77 -2.88
C TYR A 36 6.39 4.25 -2.91
N ILE A 37 7.44 3.46 -2.68
CA ILE A 37 7.37 2.00 -2.79
C ILE A 37 6.30 1.35 -1.90
N HIS A 38 6.06 1.92 -0.71
CA HIS A 38 5.03 1.44 0.23
C HIS A 38 3.63 2.03 -0.02
N GLU A 39 3.55 3.12 -0.79
CA GLU A 39 2.32 3.87 -1.08
C GLU A 39 2.31 4.36 -2.55
N PRO A 40 2.34 3.45 -3.55
CA PRO A 40 2.57 3.82 -4.95
C PRO A 40 1.44 4.68 -5.54
N TRP A 41 0.22 4.60 -4.99
CA TRP A 41 -0.90 5.49 -5.35
C TRP A 41 -0.70 6.96 -4.97
N ARG A 42 0.34 7.29 -4.20
CA ARG A 42 0.69 8.69 -3.87
C ARG A 42 1.65 9.30 -4.88
N MET A 43 2.14 8.53 -5.85
CA MET A 43 3.02 9.04 -6.89
C MET A 43 2.27 10.06 -7.75
N PRO A 44 2.85 11.25 -7.99
CA PRO A 44 2.35 12.15 -9.02
C PRO A 44 2.57 11.51 -10.41
N MET A 45 1.75 11.92 -11.39
CA MET A 45 1.72 11.27 -12.71
C MET A 45 3.08 11.26 -13.40
N ASN A 46 3.86 12.34 -13.29
CA ASN A 46 5.20 12.41 -13.86
C ASN A 46 6.15 11.33 -13.29
N ILE A 47 6.07 11.05 -11.98
CA ILE A 47 6.89 10.00 -11.36
C ILE A 47 6.39 8.62 -11.77
N GLN A 48 5.08 8.43 -11.96
CA GLN A 48 4.53 7.17 -12.45
C GLN A 48 5.03 6.84 -13.86
N GLU A 49 5.10 7.86 -14.73
CA GLU A 49 5.66 7.73 -16.07
C GLU A 49 7.17 7.48 -16.03
N ASP A 50 7.93 8.25 -15.23
CA ASP A 50 9.39 8.10 -15.10
C ASP A 50 9.80 6.74 -14.49
N SER A 51 8.92 6.10 -13.73
CA SER A 51 9.16 4.79 -13.08
C SER A 51 8.51 3.63 -13.81
N ASP A 52 7.96 3.83 -15.01
CA ASP A 52 7.23 2.82 -15.79
C ASP A 52 6.13 2.10 -14.99
N CYS A 53 5.55 2.80 -14.00
CA CYS A 53 4.61 2.22 -13.06
C CYS A 53 3.37 3.11 -12.92
N VAL A 54 2.48 3.00 -13.91
CA VAL A 54 1.18 3.68 -13.90
C VAL A 54 0.16 2.87 -13.10
N ILE A 55 -0.40 3.51 -12.07
CA ILE A 55 -1.42 2.92 -11.21
C ILE A 55 -2.71 2.71 -12.01
N GLY A 56 -3.32 1.53 -11.87
CA GLY A 56 -4.48 1.08 -12.65
C GLY A 56 -4.13 0.38 -13.97
N ILE A 57 -2.88 0.46 -14.42
CA ILE A 57 -2.41 -0.20 -15.65
C ILE A 57 -1.35 -1.26 -15.31
N HIS A 58 -0.22 -0.82 -14.77
CA HIS A 58 0.93 -1.68 -14.45
C HIS A 58 0.80 -2.27 -13.04
N TYR A 59 0.36 -1.45 -12.09
CA TYR A 59 0.06 -1.87 -10.73
C TYR A 59 -1.39 -1.54 -10.40
N PRO A 60 -2.20 -2.48 -9.88
CA PRO A 60 -3.62 -2.27 -9.67
C PRO A 60 -3.91 -1.16 -8.65
N GLU A 61 -5.05 -0.48 -8.83
CA GLU A 61 -5.58 0.39 -7.79
C GLU A 61 -5.95 -0.42 -6.53
N ARG A 62 -5.92 0.26 -5.38
CA ARG A 62 -6.33 -0.36 -4.11
C ARG A 62 -7.78 -0.81 -4.21
N LEU A 63 -8.00 -2.12 -4.11
CA LEU A 63 -9.33 -2.73 -4.18
C LEU A 63 -10.29 -2.24 -3.09
N ILE A 64 -9.75 -1.82 -1.94
CA ILE A 64 -10.55 -1.42 -0.79
C ILE A 64 -9.89 -0.25 -0.04
N ASP A 65 -10.72 0.68 0.43
CA ASP A 65 -10.28 1.67 1.42
C ASP A 65 -10.20 1.02 2.80
N LEU A 66 -8.97 0.81 3.27
CA LEU A 66 -8.70 0.20 4.57
C LEU A 66 -9.28 1.00 5.74
N ASN A 67 -9.38 2.33 5.66
CA ASN A 67 -9.95 3.13 6.74
C ASN A 67 -11.45 2.85 6.90
N VAL A 68 -12.17 2.76 5.77
CA VAL A 68 -13.60 2.42 5.76
C VAL A 68 -13.81 0.98 6.20
N ALA A 69 -13.02 0.04 5.67
CA ALA A 69 -13.10 -1.38 6.02
C ALA A 69 -12.83 -1.62 7.50
N CYS A 70 -11.77 -1.03 8.07
CA CYS A 70 -11.43 -1.17 9.48
C CYS A 70 -12.56 -0.65 10.38
N LYS A 71 -13.14 0.52 10.07
CA LYS A 71 -14.27 1.07 10.84
C LYS A 71 -15.47 0.14 10.80
N ARG A 72 -15.88 -0.31 9.61
CA ARG A 72 -17.01 -1.23 9.42
C ARG A 72 -16.81 -2.53 10.19
N ASN A 73 -15.65 -3.15 10.05
CA ASN A 73 -15.35 -4.42 10.70
C ASN A 73 -15.27 -4.28 12.22
N THR A 74 -14.72 -3.17 12.72
CA THR A 74 -14.68 -2.89 14.17
C THR A 74 -16.08 -2.75 14.74
N ILE A 75 -16.99 -2.06 14.05
CA ILE A 75 -18.39 -1.93 14.48
C ILE A 75 -19.06 -3.30 14.48
N ALA A 76 -18.94 -4.07 13.40
CA ALA A 76 -19.52 -5.41 13.31
C ALA A 76 -19.03 -6.35 14.44
N MET A 77 -17.72 -6.33 14.74
CA MET A 77 -17.15 -7.12 15.83
C MET A 77 -17.61 -6.66 17.22
N ARG A 78 -17.91 -5.36 17.39
CA ARG A 78 -18.49 -4.85 18.64
C ARG A 78 -19.95 -5.25 18.80
N THR A 79 -20.71 -5.30 17.70
CA THR A 79 -22.12 -5.73 17.70
C THR A 79 -22.27 -7.23 17.94
N LEU A 80 -21.31 -8.04 17.47
CA LEU A 80 -21.32 -9.49 17.64
C LEU A 80 -20.94 -9.94 19.06
N ARG A 81 -20.19 -9.10 19.80
CA ARG A 81 -19.81 -9.34 21.19
C ARG A 81 -20.96 -9.04 22.15
#